data_AF-A0ABC9TVX9-F1
#
_entry.id   AF-A0ABC9TVX9-F1
#
_cell.length_a   1.000
_cell.length_b   1.000
_cell.length_c   1.000
_cell.angle_alpha   90.00
_cell.angle_beta   90.00
_cell.angle_gamma   90.00
#
_symmetry.space_group_name_H-M   'P 1'
#
loop_
_entity.id
_entity.type
_entity.pdbx_description
1 polymer ?
#
loop_
_entity_poly.entity_id
_entity_poly.type
_entity_poly.pdbx_seq_one_letter_code
_entity_poly.pdbx_strand_id
1 'polypeptide(L)'
;MASSLEFVRYAAEQMCAAGEITYKKMFGEYGIYCNGKIVGLICENQLFIKITEAGRRLCPDYEEVPPYQGSKPYLLVEDIDDRELLAELTAETFRELPVSKPGKKKGEKSREKTDKASRTEEKQSAQKQEKKGKADMEKVDFKKRDKALYQPGRNPEFADVPEMVFLAVDGNGDPNTSADYKNAVGALYALSYTIKMSKKSDSCPPGYFDYVVPPLEGLWHTEEGGFDGKMITDKSKFCWTSLIRQPDFVTEEVLEWAKEVCLAKKPETDTSNVRLLRYKEGMCAQVMHIGPYDDEPETIEKLERFIEANGYETEINETRRHHEIYLGDPRKTAPDKLKTVLRHPVRKSSRAAQTGRLKGEKNGINIGYKG
;
A
#
# COMPACT_ATOMS: atom_id res chain seq x y z
N MET A 1 -18.89 2.88 -10.93
CA MET A 1 -17.74 2.24 -11.62
C MET A 1 -17.74 0.75 -11.30
N ALA A 2 -17.44 -0.15 -12.26
CA ALA A 2 -17.43 -1.60 -11.99
C ALA A 2 -16.40 -2.01 -10.93
N SER A 3 -16.78 -2.88 -10.00
CA SER A 3 -15.88 -3.36 -8.94
C SER A 3 -14.64 -4.08 -9.48
N SER A 4 -13.49 -3.82 -8.86
CA SER A 4 -12.23 -4.47 -9.16
C SER A 4 -12.22 -5.92 -8.65
N LEU A 5 -11.69 -6.85 -9.44
CA LEU A 5 -11.53 -8.24 -9.01
C LEU A 5 -10.59 -8.35 -7.79
N GLU A 6 -9.70 -7.38 -7.59
CA GLU A 6 -8.81 -7.30 -6.44
C GLU A 6 -9.60 -7.06 -5.14
N PHE A 7 -10.50 -6.07 -5.12
CA PHE A 7 -11.37 -5.84 -3.97
C PHE A 7 -12.27 -7.06 -3.68
N VAL A 8 -12.80 -7.70 -4.73
CA VAL A 8 -13.65 -8.90 -4.59
C VAL A 8 -12.89 -10.06 -3.96
N ARG A 9 -11.64 -10.29 -4.39
CA ARG A 9 -10.77 -11.32 -3.81
C ARG A 9 -10.42 -11.00 -2.37
N TYR A 10 -10.11 -9.73 -2.09
CA TYR A 10 -9.81 -9.27 -0.75
C TYR A 10 -10.99 -9.49 0.20
N ALA A 11 -12.18 -9.01 -0.16
CA ALA A 11 -13.42 -9.24 0.59
C ALA A 11 -13.65 -10.74 0.85
N ALA A 12 -13.49 -11.58 -0.18
CA ALA A 12 -13.66 -13.02 -0.05
C ALA A 12 -12.64 -13.68 0.89
N GLU A 13 -11.39 -13.21 0.88
CA GLU A 13 -10.33 -13.67 1.78
C GLU A 13 -10.63 -13.30 3.24
N GLN A 14 -11.11 -12.08 3.48
CA GLN A 14 -11.48 -11.65 4.84
C GLN A 14 -12.63 -12.48 5.41
N MET A 15 -13.59 -12.86 4.56
CA MET A 15 -14.75 -13.67 4.93
C MET A 15 -14.45 -15.18 5.06
N CYS A 16 -13.23 -15.66 4.72
CA CYS A 16 -12.98 -17.09 4.55
C CYS A 16 -13.18 -17.95 5.81
N ALA A 17 -13.08 -17.36 7.00
CA ALA A 17 -13.34 -18.08 8.26
C ALA A 17 -14.83 -18.40 8.48
N ALA A 18 -15.74 -17.77 7.71
CA ALA A 18 -17.18 -18.05 7.75
C ALA A 18 -17.59 -19.35 7.01
N GLY A 19 -16.73 -19.86 6.10
CA GLY A 19 -17.01 -21.03 5.27
C GLY A 19 -16.43 -20.93 3.87
N GLU A 20 -16.97 -21.71 2.92
CA GLU A 20 -16.56 -21.65 1.52
C GLU A 20 -17.09 -20.37 0.86
N ILE A 21 -16.20 -19.38 0.70
CA ILE A 21 -16.53 -18.12 0.04
C ILE A 21 -16.24 -18.21 -1.46
N THR A 22 -17.29 -17.97 -2.25
CA THR A 22 -17.18 -17.86 -3.72
C THR A 22 -17.85 -16.58 -4.20
N TYR A 23 -17.46 -16.12 -5.38
CA TYR A 23 -18.04 -14.93 -5.97
C TYR A 23 -18.35 -15.13 -7.44
N LYS A 24 -19.41 -14.49 -7.92
CA LYS A 24 -19.81 -14.56 -9.34
C LYS A 24 -20.04 -13.15 -9.87
N LYS A 25 -19.47 -12.86 -11.03
CA LYS A 25 -19.69 -11.60 -11.73
C LYS A 25 -21.13 -11.55 -12.25
N MET A 26 -21.84 -10.47 -11.96
CA MET A 26 -23.23 -10.24 -12.37
C MET A 26 -23.37 -8.77 -12.78
N PHE A 27 -23.65 -8.52 -14.06
CA PHE A 27 -23.92 -7.18 -14.61
C PHE A 27 -22.87 -6.09 -14.31
N GLY A 28 -21.59 -6.45 -14.26
CA GLY A 28 -20.49 -5.52 -13.97
C GLY A 28 -20.06 -5.47 -12.50
N GLU A 29 -20.88 -6.04 -11.61
CA GLU A 29 -20.64 -6.15 -10.16
C GLU A 29 -20.49 -7.63 -9.74
N TYR A 30 -20.40 -7.90 -8.44
CA TYR A 30 -20.17 -9.27 -7.95
C TYR A 30 -21.16 -9.65 -6.86
N GLY A 31 -21.66 -10.89 -6.92
CA GLY A 31 -22.36 -11.50 -5.79
C GLY A 31 -21.39 -12.34 -4.99
N ILE A 32 -21.46 -12.21 -3.66
CA ILE A 32 -20.69 -13.00 -2.71
C ILE A 32 -21.56 -14.11 -2.13
N TYR A 33 -21.03 -15.32 -2.16
CA TYR A 33 -21.69 -16.54 -1.72
C TYR A 33 -20.89 -17.18 -0.60
N CYS A 34 -21.55 -17.55 0.49
CA CYS A 34 -21.00 -18.38 1.56
C CYS A 34 -21.70 -19.74 1.53
N ASN A 35 -20.93 -20.83 1.42
CA ASN A 35 -21.43 -22.21 1.33
C ASN A 35 -22.57 -22.37 0.28
N GLY A 36 -22.41 -21.71 -0.87
CA GLY A 36 -23.37 -21.74 -1.98
C GLY A 36 -24.62 -20.85 -1.84
N LYS A 37 -24.83 -20.15 -0.70
CA LYS A 37 -25.91 -19.15 -0.56
C LYS A 37 -25.36 -17.73 -0.77
N ILE A 38 -26.10 -16.89 -1.51
CA ILE A 38 -25.72 -15.48 -1.69
C ILE A 38 -25.96 -14.69 -0.40
N VAL A 39 -24.86 -14.26 0.21
CA VAL A 39 -24.82 -13.51 1.48
C VAL A 39 -24.66 -12.00 1.27
N GLY A 40 -24.12 -11.58 0.13
CA GLY A 40 -23.86 -10.19 -0.13
C GLY A 40 -23.58 -9.86 -1.59
N LEU A 41 -23.35 -8.58 -1.83
CA LEU A 41 -23.02 -7.99 -3.12
C LEU A 41 -21.79 -7.10 -2.95
N ILE A 42 -21.01 -6.96 -4.01
CA ILE A 42 -19.94 -5.98 -4.10
C ILE A 42 -20.27 -5.07 -5.28
N CYS A 43 -20.48 -3.79 -4.97
CA CYS A 43 -20.81 -2.74 -5.93
C CYS A 43 -19.85 -1.56 -5.72
N GLU A 44 -19.26 -1.03 -6.79
CA GLU A 44 -18.34 0.11 -6.74
C GLU A 44 -17.16 -0.02 -5.73
N ASN A 45 -16.63 -1.24 -5.54
CA ASN A 45 -15.64 -1.58 -4.50
C ASN A 45 -16.13 -1.34 -3.06
N GLN A 46 -17.42 -1.49 -2.81
CA GLN A 46 -17.99 -1.54 -1.47
C GLN A 46 -18.64 -2.90 -1.26
N LEU A 47 -18.55 -3.44 -0.05
CA LEU A 47 -19.15 -4.72 0.33
C LEU A 47 -20.48 -4.46 1.02
N PHE A 48 -21.51 -5.14 0.53
CA PHE A 48 -22.88 -5.05 1.04
C PHE A 48 -23.33 -6.44 1.49
N ILE A 49 -23.68 -6.59 2.77
CA ILE A 49 -24.16 -7.85 3.35
C ILE A 49 -25.67 -7.80 3.53
N LYS A 50 -26.37 -8.90 3.28
CA LYS A 50 -27.83 -8.94 3.45
C LYS A 50 -28.20 -8.66 4.90
N ILE A 51 -29.22 -7.83 5.08
CA ILE A 51 -29.77 -7.52 6.40
C ILE A 51 -30.37 -8.79 7.02
N THR A 52 -29.96 -9.06 8.24
CA THR A 52 -30.36 -10.17 9.11
C THR A 52 -30.49 -9.63 10.55
N GLU A 53 -31.25 -10.30 11.42
CA GLU A 53 -31.39 -9.84 12.81
C GLU A 53 -30.05 -9.94 13.54
N ALA A 54 -29.30 -11.03 13.34
CA ALA A 54 -27.94 -11.16 13.85
C ALA A 54 -27.00 -10.10 13.27
N GLY A 55 -27.09 -9.78 11.97
CA GLY A 55 -26.25 -8.74 11.35
C GLY A 55 -26.46 -7.37 11.99
N ARG A 56 -27.71 -6.97 12.26
CA ARG A 56 -28.03 -5.72 12.97
C ARG A 56 -27.54 -5.72 14.43
N ARG A 57 -27.48 -6.88 15.08
CA ARG A 57 -26.98 -7.00 16.45
C ARG A 57 -25.47 -6.89 16.52
N LEU A 58 -24.77 -7.51 15.57
CA LEU A 58 -23.30 -7.50 15.49
C LEU A 58 -22.77 -6.13 15.05
N CYS A 59 -23.47 -5.48 14.12
CA CYS A 59 -23.07 -4.21 13.54
C CYS A 59 -24.25 -3.22 13.58
N PRO A 60 -24.64 -2.73 14.77
CA PRO A 60 -25.77 -1.81 14.91
C PRO A 60 -25.53 -0.46 14.24
N ASP A 61 -24.26 -0.08 14.06
CA ASP A 61 -23.84 1.19 13.49
C ASP A 61 -23.69 1.15 11.96
N TYR A 62 -23.80 -0.02 11.32
CA TYR A 62 -23.69 -0.13 9.86
C TYR A 62 -24.93 0.41 9.16
N GLU A 63 -24.73 1.25 8.14
CA GLU A 63 -25.84 1.83 7.38
C GLU A 63 -26.59 0.78 6.54
N GLU A 64 -27.92 0.87 6.53
CA GLU A 64 -28.80 0.08 5.67
C GLU A 64 -29.09 0.83 4.36
N VAL A 65 -28.25 0.61 3.36
CA VAL A 65 -28.33 1.32 2.08
C VAL A 65 -28.47 0.36 0.90
N PRO A 66 -29.16 0.76 -0.18
CA PRO A 66 -29.26 -0.06 -1.38
C PRO A 66 -27.93 -0.05 -2.15
N PRO A 67 -27.38 -1.21 -2.55
CA PRO A 67 -26.12 -1.30 -3.31
C PRO A 67 -26.16 -0.62 -4.68
N TYR A 68 -27.35 -0.44 -5.23
CA TYR A 68 -27.62 0.29 -6.46
C TYR A 68 -29.09 0.73 -6.49
N GLN A 69 -29.41 1.71 -7.33
CA GLN A 69 -30.75 2.28 -7.43
C GLN A 69 -31.80 1.20 -7.73
N GLY A 70 -32.83 1.09 -6.88
CA GLY A 70 -33.92 0.12 -7.01
C GLY A 70 -33.66 -1.26 -6.38
N SER A 71 -32.49 -1.47 -5.75
CA SER A 71 -32.25 -2.65 -4.91
C SER A 71 -32.91 -2.52 -3.53
N LYS A 72 -33.13 -3.66 -2.86
CA LYS A 72 -33.44 -3.66 -1.42
C LYS A 72 -32.21 -3.18 -0.64
N PRO A 73 -32.38 -2.61 0.57
CA PRO A 73 -31.26 -2.25 1.43
C PRO A 73 -30.41 -3.47 1.83
N TYR A 74 -29.12 -3.22 2.04
CA TYR A 74 -28.11 -4.14 2.57
C TYR A 74 -27.33 -3.38 3.66
N LEU A 75 -26.65 -4.09 4.55
CA LEU A 75 -25.68 -3.50 5.46
C LEU A 75 -24.42 -3.15 4.67
N LEU A 76 -24.05 -1.87 4.64
CA LEU A 76 -22.78 -1.42 4.08
C LEU A 76 -21.66 -1.73 5.07
N VAL A 77 -20.72 -2.57 4.64
CA VAL A 77 -19.54 -2.91 5.43
C VAL A 77 -18.51 -1.79 5.29
N GLU A 78 -18.31 -1.04 6.36
CA GLU A 78 -17.38 0.09 6.40
C GLU A 78 -15.93 -0.34 6.66
N ASP A 79 -15.75 -1.35 7.53
CA ASP A 79 -14.44 -1.90 7.89
C ASP A 79 -14.32 -3.34 7.38
N ILE A 80 -13.74 -3.48 6.20
CA ILE A 80 -13.49 -4.79 5.59
C ILE A 80 -12.20 -5.44 6.11
N ASP A 81 -11.38 -4.72 6.88
CA ASP A 81 -10.10 -5.18 7.39
C ASP A 81 -10.25 -5.89 8.75
N ASP A 82 -11.37 -5.67 9.46
CA ASP A 82 -11.75 -6.47 10.63
C ASP A 82 -12.21 -7.86 10.22
N ARG A 83 -11.22 -8.74 10.05
CA ARG A 83 -11.43 -10.13 9.61
C ARG A 83 -12.31 -10.94 10.55
N GLU A 84 -12.19 -10.72 11.86
CA GLU A 84 -12.94 -11.49 12.85
C GLU A 84 -14.42 -11.12 12.80
N LEU A 85 -14.71 -9.82 12.85
CA LEU A 85 -16.07 -9.31 12.74
C LEU A 85 -16.70 -9.66 11.38
N LEU A 86 -15.96 -9.51 10.29
CA LEU A 86 -16.49 -9.77 8.96
C LEU A 86 -16.78 -11.26 8.73
N ALA A 87 -15.93 -12.15 9.24
CA ALA A 87 -16.20 -13.57 9.21
C ALA A 87 -17.43 -13.93 10.06
N GLU A 88 -17.56 -13.37 11.25
CA GLU A 88 -18.71 -13.60 12.13
C GLU A 88 -20.02 -13.08 11.51
N LEU A 89 -20.03 -11.83 11.02
CA LEU A 89 -21.15 -11.22 10.31
C LEU A 89 -21.59 -12.06 9.10
N THR A 90 -20.62 -12.57 8.34
CA THR A 90 -20.89 -13.44 7.18
C THR A 90 -21.49 -14.77 7.60
N ALA A 91 -20.96 -15.40 8.64
CA ALA A 91 -21.43 -16.68 9.15
C ALA A 91 -22.86 -16.57 9.70
N GLU A 92 -23.15 -15.55 10.50
CA GLU A 92 -24.49 -15.33 11.04
C GLU A 92 -25.48 -14.99 9.93
N THR A 93 -25.08 -14.14 8.98
CA THR A 93 -25.91 -13.84 7.81
C THR A 93 -26.25 -15.12 7.03
N PHE A 94 -25.27 -15.99 6.81
CA PHE A 94 -25.51 -17.27 6.13
C PHE A 94 -26.52 -18.18 6.86
N ARG A 95 -26.47 -18.21 8.20
CA ARG A 95 -27.36 -19.04 9.04
C ARG A 95 -28.81 -18.58 8.97
N GLU A 96 -29.06 -17.27 9.02
CA GLU A 96 -30.42 -16.72 8.97
C GLU A 96 -31.02 -16.73 7.55
N LEU A 97 -30.18 -16.76 6.50
CA LEU A 97 -30.70 -16.78 5.14
C LEU A 97 -31.40 -18.10 4.80
N PRO A 98 -32.57 -18.04 4.13
CA PRO A 98 -33.34 -19.22 3.79
C PRO A 98 -32.53 -20.18 2.92
N VAL A 99 -32.69 -21.48 3.15
CA VAL A 99 -32.02 -22.53 2.38
C VAL A 99 -32.51 -22.46 0.92
N SER A 100 -31.60 -22.23 -0.04
CA SER A 100 -31.96 -22.25 -1.45
C SER A 100 -32.33 -23.67 -1.89
N LYS A 101 -33.48 -23.84 -2.55
CA LYS A 101 -33.87 -25.15 -3.11
C LYS A 101 -32.84 -25.57 -4.18
N PRO A 102 -32.38 -26.84 -4.19
CA PRO A 102 -31.51 -27.31 -5.25
C PRO A 102 -32.27 -27.33 -6.58
N GLY A 103 -31.70 -26.67 -7.60
CA GLY A 103 -32.18 -26.78 -8.97
C GLY A 103 -32.15 -28.24 -9.44
N LYS A 104 -33.24 -28.69 -10.07
CA LYS A 104 -33.46 -30.07 -10.57
C LYS A 104 -32.20 -30.68 -11.18
N LYS A 105 -31.72 -31.79 -10.60
CA LYS A 105 -30.85 -32.76 -11.26
C LYS A 105 -31.60 -33.36 -12.45
N LYS A 106 -31.08 -33.21 -13.68
CA LYS A 106 -31.39 -34.12 -14.78
C LYS A 106 -30.65 -35.43 -14.48
N GLY A 107 -31.42 -36.50 -14.31
CA GLY A 107 -30.94 -37.81 -13.86
C GLY A 107 -29.96 -38.47 -14.83
N GLU A 108 -29.04 -39.21 -14.24
CA GLU A 108 -28.21 -40.22 -14.90
C GLU A 108 -29.06 -41.37 -15.46
N LYS A 109 -28.58 -41.99 -16.54
CA LYS A 109 -28.48 -43.45 -16.65
C LYS A 109 -27.30 -43.83 -17.57
N SER A 110 -26.22 -44.29 -16.93
CA SER A 110 -25.37 -45.48 -17.24
C SER A 110 -25.73 -46.27 -18.52
N ARG A 111 -24.85 -46.79 -19.38
CA ARG A 111 -23.58 -47.58 -19.31
C ARG A 111 -22.98 -47.44 -20.74
N GLU A 112 -21.68 -47.47 -21.00
CA GLU A 112 -20.86 -48.69 -21.03
C GLU A 112 -19.41 -48.29 -21.41
N LYS A 113 -18.46 -49.12 -20.96
CA LYS A 113 -17.01 -49.12 -21.21
C LYS A 113 -16.72 -48.95 -22.73
N THR A 114 -15.58 -48.47 -23.22
CA THR A 114 -14.19 -48.89 -22.97
C THR A 114 -13.26 -47.96 -23.79
N ASP A 115 -12.00 -47.86 -23.37
CA ASP A 115 -10.83 -47.47 -24.20
C ASP A 115 -10.74 -46.07 -24.80
N LYS A 116 -10.15 -45.12 -24.03
CA LYS A 116 -9.37 -43.98 -24.57
C LYS A 116 -8.49 -43.25 -23.53
N ALA A 117 -8.06 -43.95 -22.48
CA ALA A 117 -7.34 -43.34 -21.35
C ALA A 117 -5.85 -43.03 -21.64
N SER A 118 -5.22 -43.56 -22.70
CA SER A 118 -3.76 -43.47 -22.85
C SER A 118 -3.24 -42.33 -23.73
N ARG A 119 -4.09 -41.46 -24.32
CA ARG A 119 -3.64 -40.38 -25.23
C ARG A 119 -3.98 -38.95 -24.79
N THR A 120 -4.54 -38.78 -23.60
CA THR A 120 -5.06 -37.50 -23.12
C THR A 120 -4.25 -36.93 -21.96
N GLU A 121 -3.56 -37.78 -21.20
CA GLU A 121 -2.81 -37.37 -19.99
C GLU A 121 -1.49 -36.66 -20.33
N GLU A 122 -0.77 -37.05 -21.39
CA GLU A 122 0.46 -36.36 -21.82
C GLU A 122 0.20 -34.98 -22.45
N LYS A 123 -0.95 -34.78 -23.12
CA LYS A 123 -1.30 -33.46 -23.68
C LYS A 123 -1.85 -32.50 -22.63
N GLN A 124 -2.49 -33.02 -21.57
CA GLN A 124 -2.98 -32.21 -20.46
C GLN A 124 -1.86 -31.84 -19.47
N SER A 125 -0.83 -32.67 -19.28
CA SER A 125 0.32 -32.32 -18.45
C SER A 125 1.22 -31.27 -19.11
N ALA A 126 1.45 -31.37 -20.44
CA ALA A 126 2.20 -30.36 -21.19
C ALA A 126 1.43 -29.02 -21.30
N GLN A 127 0.12 -29.02 -21.57
CA GLN A 127 -0.67 -27.78 -21.60
C GLN A 127 -0.89 -27.14 -20.22
N LYS A 128 -0.88 -27.94 -19.14
CA LYS A 128 -0.96 -27.44 -17.76
C LYS A 128 0.40 -26.94 -17.25
N GLN A 129 1.51 -27.44 -17.78
CA GLN A 129 2.85 -26.87 -17.55
C GLN A 129 3.09 -25.60 -18.39
N GLU A 130 2.66 -25.56 -19.66
CA GLU A 130 2.76 -24.36 -20.50
C GLU A 130 1.80 -23.24 -20.08
N LYS A 131 0.58 -23.55 -19.60
CA LYS A 131 -0.33 -22.53 -19.03
C LYS A 131 0.05 -22.06 -17.63
N LYS A 132 0.80 -22.87 -16.86
CA LYS A 132 1.37 -22.44 -15.57
C LYS A 132 2.65 -21.62 -15.75
N GLY A 133 3.27 -21.68 -16.93
CA GLY A 133 4.38 -20.80 -17.33
C GLY A 133 3.96 -19.45 -17.94
N LYS A 134 2.66 -19.23 -18.18
CA LYS A 134 2.12 -17.95 -18.72
C LYS A 134 1.06 -17.29 -17.84
N ALA A 135 0.66 -17.92 -16.73
CA ALA A 135 -0.23 -17.34 -15.74
C ALA A 135 0.61 -16.76 -14.59
N ASP A 136 0.38 -15.48 -14.34
CA ASP A 136 0.84 -14.69 -13.19
C ASP A 136 2.35 -14.43 -13.12
N MET A 137 2.82 -13.43 -13.87
CA MET A 137 3.81 -12.53 -13.25
C MET A 137 3.11 -11.92 -12.05
N GLU A 138 3.42 -12.43 -10.87
CA GLU A 138 2.88 -12.00 -9.59
C GLU A 138 2.92 -10.46 -9.52
N LYS A 139 1.75 -9.82 -9.40
CA LYS A 139 1.65 -8.36 -9.31
C LYS A 139 2.46 -7.90 -8.12
N VAL A 140 3.52 -7.13 -8.38
CA VAL A 140 4.43 -6.69 -7.31
C VAL A 140 3.78 -5.60 -6.47
N ASP A 141 3.71 -5.82 -5.17
CA ASP A 141 3.31 -4.81 -4.19
C ASP A 141 4.54 -4.45 -3.35
N PHE A 142 5.10 -3.26 -3.57
CA PHE A 142 6.30 -2.80 -2.86
C PHE A 142 6.10 -2.73 -1.34
N LYS A 143 4.88 -2.46 -0.87
CA LYS A 143 4.57 -2.47 0.57
C LYS A 143 4.67 -3.87 1.17
N LYS A 144 4.42 -4.91 0.37
CA LYS A 144 4.52 -6.33 0.79
C LYS A 144 5.90 -6.92 0.55
N ARG A 145 6.57 -6.50 -0.52
CA ARG A 145 7.91 -6.97 -0.88
C ARG A 145 8.97 -6.35 0.04
N ASP A 146 8.88 -5.05 0.27
CA ASP A 146 9.87 -4.27 1.01
C ASP A 146 9.27 -3.81 2.35
N LYS A 147 8.65 -4.76 3.09
CA LYS A 147 7.91 -4.48 4.34
C LYS A 147 8.70 -3.66 5.35
N ALA A 148 10.00 -3.93 5.48
CA ALA A 148 10.89 -3.20 6.38
C ALA A 148 10.98 -1.69 6.07
N LEU A 149 10.52 -1.24 4.90
CA LEU A 149 10.55 0.18 4.51
C LEU A 149 9.15 0.82 4.53
N TYR A 150 8.09 0.03 4.53
CA TYR A 150 6.71 0.53 4.43
C TYR A 150 5.84 0.20 5.64
N GLN A 151 6.30 -0.69 6.52
CA GLN A 151 5.52 -1.16 7.68
C GLN A 151 6.40 -1.28 8.94
N PRO A 152 7.10 -0.19 9.36
CA PRO A 152 7.76 -0.19 10.66
C PRO A 152 6.76 -0.38 11.80
N GLY A 153 7.27 -0.79 12.96
CA GLY A 153 6.50 -0.78 14.20
C GLY A 153 6.22 0.64 14.74
N ARG A 154 5.46 0.70 15.83
CA ARG A 154 5.25 1.94 16.61
C ARG A 154 6.46 2.32 17.47
N ASN A 155 7.42 1.42 17.60
CA ASN A 155 8.70 1.70 18.25
C ASN A 155 9.71 2.07 17.16
N PRO A 156 10.55 3.09 17.38
CA PRO A 156 11.61 3.45 16.45
C PRO A 156 12.57 2.30 16.16
N GLU A 157 13.01 2.20 14.91
CA GLU A 157 13.97 1.20 14.43
C GLU A 157 14.90 1.80 13.37
N PHE A 158 16.08 1.21 13.17
CA PHE A 158 16.98 1.58 12.08
C PHE A 158 16.62 0.86 10.79
N ALA A 159 16.79 1.54 9.66
CA ALA A 159 16.61 0.99 8.32
C ALA A 159 17.74 1.45 7.38
N ASP A 160 18.32 0.52 6.62
CA ASP A 160 19.20 0.86 5.49
C ASP A 160 18.36 0.94 4.22
N VAL A 161 18.13 2.14 3.73
CA VAL A 161 17.26 2.39 2.59
C VAL A 161 18.09 2.37 1.31
N PRO A 162 17.90 1.36 0.43
CA PRO A 162 18.68 1.24 -0.79
C PRO A 162 18.33 2.34 -1.79
N GLU A 163 19.11 2.42 -2.87
CA GLU A 163 18.74 3.25 -4.01
C GLU A 163 17.41 2.77 -4.61
N MET A 164 16.49 3.70 -4.84
CA MET A 164 15.23 3.45 -5.52
C MET A 164 14.96 4.54 -6.56
N VAL A 165 14.08 4.22 -7.50
CA VAL A 165 13.60 5.14 -8.54
C VAL A 165 12.29 5.77 -8.10
N PHE A 166 12.15 7.06 -8.28
CA PHE A 166 10.94 7.82 -7.96
C PHE A 166 10.57 8.74 -9.13
N LEU A 167 9.28 8.96 -9.31
CA LEU A 167 8.83 10.22 -9.91
C LEU A 167 8.82 11.27 -8.81
N ALA A 168 9.34 12.46 -9.11
CA ALA A 168 9.53 13.54 -8.15
C ALA A 168 9.03 14.87 -8.72
N VAL A 169 8.43 15.69 -7.85
CA VAL A 169 8.13 17.11 -8.10
C VAL A 169 8.57 17.92 -6.90
N ASP A 170 9.35 18.97 -7.15
CA ASP A 170 9.79 19.92 -6.14
C ASP A 170 8.81 21.09 -6.06
N GLY A 171 8.63 21.65 -4.87
CA GLY A 171 7.79 22.81 -4.66
C GLY A 171 7.96 23.43 -3.29
N ASN A 172 7.15 24.44 -3.02
CA ASN A 172 7.14 25.14 -1.75
C ASN A 172 5.72 25.56 -1.34
N GLY A 173 5.57 26.02 -0.11
CA GLY A 173 4.31 26.47 0.46
C GLY A 173 3.53 25.40 1.20
N ASP A 174 2.45 25.82 1.85
CA ASP A 174 1.62 24.98 2.69
C ASP A 174 0.86 23.93 1.85
N PRO A 175 1.09 22.62 2.08
CA PRO A 175 0.47 21.56 1.30
C PRO A 175 -1.06 21.51 1.44
N ASN A 176 -1.62 22.12 2.50
CA ASN A 176 -3.06 22.12 2.75
C ASN A 176 -3.82 23.15 1.90
N THR A 177 -3.14 24.20 1.46
CA THR A 177 -3.75 25.34 0.77
C THR A 177 -3.16 25.60 -0.62
N SER A 178 -1.95 25.11 -0.89
CA SER A 178 -1.24 25.31 -2.16
C SER A 178 -1.89 24.54 -3.31
N ALA A 179 -2.30 25.28 -4.35
CA ALA A 179 -2.70 24.69 -5.62
C ALA A 179 -1.53 23.94 -6.28
N ASP A 180 -0.29 24.42 -6.10
CA ASP A 180 0.90 23.81 -6.67
C ASP A 180 1.15 22.43 -6.08
N TYR A 181 0.96 22.25 -4.77
CA TYR A 181 1.07 20.93 -4.14
C TYR A 181 0.01 19.96 -4.69
N LYS A 182 -1.24 20.42 -4.80
CA LYS A 182 -2.33 19.60 -5.38
C LYS A 182 -2.05 19.22 -6.83
N ASN A 183 -1.52 20.14 -7.63
CA ASN A 183 -1.17 19.90 -9.03
C ASN A 183 0.01 18.93 -9.13
N ALA A 184 1.04 19.09 -8.30
CA ALA A 184 2.20 18.20 -8.23
C ALA A 184 1.79 16.74 -7.92
N VAL A 185 0.99 16.55 -6.87
CA VAL A 185 0.47 15.22 -6.50
C VAL A 185 -0.40 14.65 -7.63
N GLY A 186 -1.25 15.48 -8.24
CA GLY A 186 -2.06 15.11 -9.40
C GLY A 186 -1.22 14.60 -10.58
N ALA A 187 -0.15 15.31 -10.93
CA ALA A 187 0.77 14.97 -12.00
C ALA A 187 1.53 13.65 -11.72
N LEU A 188 2.03 13.47 -10.49
CA LEU A 188 2.71 12.24 -10.06
C LEU A 188 1.81 11.01 -10.21
N TYR A 189 0.55 11.10 -9.77
CA TYR A 189 -0.39 10.00 -9.94
C TYR A 189 -0.77 9.80 -11.42
N ALA A 190 -0.97 10.87 -12.18
CA ALA A 190 -1.32 10.77 -13.59
C ALA A 190 -0.25 10.00 -14.39
N LEU A 191 1.03 10.32 -14.18
CA LEU A 191 2.15 9.61 -14.80
C LEU A 191 2.33 8.20 -14.26
N SER A 192 2.28 8.01 -12.94
CA SER A 192 2.41 6.67 -12.31
C SER A 192 1.35 5.70 -12.84
N TYR A 193 0.10 6.15 -12.97
CA TYR A 193 -0.97 5.33 -13.55
C TYR A 193 -0.83 5.14 -15.06
N THR A 194 -0.30 6.13 -15.79
CA THR A 194 -0.01 5.99 -17.23
C THR A 194 1.02 4.89 -17.46
N ILE A 195 2.13 4.90 -16.72
CA ILE A 195 3.18 3.86 -16.76
C ILE A 195 2.60 2.51 -16.34
N LYS A 196 1.88 2.45 -15.22
CA LYS A 196 1.25 1.21 -14.76
C LYS A 196 0.30 0.61 -15.80
N MET A 197 -0.46 1.43 -16.51
CA MET A 197 -1.46 0.96 -17.48
C MET A 197 -0.87 0.67 -18.88
N SER A 198 0.44 0.86 -19.08
CA SER A 198 1.16 0.54 -20.32
C SER A 198 1.06 -0.94 -20.73
N LYS A 199 0.73 -1.85 -19.80
CA LYS A 199 0.41 -3.27 -20.11
C LYS A 199 -0.72 -3.45 -21.11
N LYS A 200 -1.54 -2.41 -21.33
CA LYS A 200 -2.66 -2.40 -22.26
C LYS A 200 -2.33 -1.69 -23.58
N SER A 201 -1.13 -1.12 -23.73
CA SER A 201 -0.69 -0.47 -24.97
C SER A 201 0.32 -1.31 -25.70
N ASP A 202 0.38 -1.15 -27.02
CA ASP A 202 1.39 -1.78 -27.88
C ASP A 202 2.83 -1.29 -27.59
N SER A 203 2.96 -0.21 -26.80
CA SER A 203 4.23 0.42 -26.38
C SER A 203 4.61 0.09 -24.93
N CYS A 204 4.36 -1.13 -24.46
CA CYS A 204 4.75 -1.54 -23.11
C CYS A 204 6.28 -1.45 -22.92
N PRO A 205 6.80 -0.76 -21.89
CA PRO A 205 8.23 -0.61 -21.68
C PRO A 205 8.98 -1.94 -21.53
N PRO A 206 10.22 -2.06 -22.04
CA PRO A 206 11.07 -3.21 -21.77
C PRO A 206 11.24 -3.43 -20.26
N GLY A 207 11.17 -4.68 -19.80
CA GLY A 207 11.31 -5.02 -18.38
C GLY A 207 10.07 -4.74 -17.52
N TYR A 208 8.95 -4.32 -18.12
CA TYR A 208 7.70 -4.13 -17.40
C TYR A 208 7.23 -5.40 -16.69
N PHE A 209 6.75 -5.22 -15.47
CA PHE A 209 5.92 -6.18 -14.73
C PHE A 209 4.74 -5.43 -14.12
N ASP A 210 3.61 -6.10 -13.87
CA ASP A 210 2.48 -5.44 -13.22
C ASP A 210 2.79 -5.18 -11.73
N TYR A 211 2.43 -3.99 -11.23
CA TYR A 211 2.75 -3.56 -9.87
C TYR A 211 1.63 -2.73 -9.25
N VAL A 212 1.52 -2.70 -7.93
CA VAL A 212 0.69 -1.73 -7.20
C VAL A 212 1.43 -0.38 -7.18
N VAL A 213 0.75 0.72 -7.50
CA VAL A 213 1.34 2.07 -7.35
C VAL A 213 1.66 2.26 -5.85
N PRO A 214 2.93 2.54 -5.49
CA PRO A 214 3.32 2.79 -4.11
C PRO A 214 2.59 3.98 -3.48
N PRO A 215 2.60 4.09 -2.13
CA PRO A 215 2.07 5.27 -1.44
C PRO A 215 2.76 6.56 -1.90
N LEU A 216 2.11 7.69 -1.67
CA LEU A 216 2.74 9.00 -1.79
C LEU A 216 3.82 9.12 -0.71
N GLU A 217 4.94 9.70 -1.08
CA GLU A 217 6.07 9.99 -0.19
C GLU A 217 6.39 11.49 -0.26
N GLY A 218 6.93 12.07 0.81
CA GLY A 218 7.25 13.49 0.91
C GLY A 218 8.58 13.72 1.60
N LEU A 219 9.47 14.46 0.94
CA LEU A 219 10.70 14.97 1.55
C LEU A 219 10.48 16.42 1.95
N TRP A 220 10.73 16.75 3.21
CA TRP A 220 10.39 18.06 3.79
C TRP A 220 11.62 18.77 4.34
N HIS A 221 11.70 20.07 4.08
CA HIS A 221 12.67 20.97 4.67
C HIS A 221 12.20 22.43 4.66
N THR A 222 13.04 23.31 5.19
CA THR A 222 12.94 24.78 5.08
C THR A 222 14.19 25.33 4.41
N GLU A 223 14.12 26.54 3.85
CA GLU A 223 15.29 27.22 3.26
C GLU A 223 16.29 27.69 4.32
N GLU A 224 15.81 28.13 5.48
CA GLU A 224 16.62 28.71 6.56
C GLU A 224 17.45 27.66 7.34
N GLY A 225 17.38 26.37 6.94
CA GLY A 225 17.97 25.25 7.69
C GLY A 225 17.24 24.97 9.00
N GLY A 226 17.72 23.98 9.77
CA GLY A 226 17.17 23.70 11.11
C GLY A 226 15.81 22.99 11.13
N PHE A 227 15.38 22.38 10.02
CA PHE A 227 14.18 21.54 9.99
C PHE A 227 14.38 20.29 10.86
N ASP A 228 13.67 20.21 11.98
CA ASP A 228 13.72 19.07 12.92
C ASP A 228 12.45 18.21 12.89
N GLY A 229 11.48 18.58 12.04
CA GLY A 229 10.17 17.96 11.93
C GLY A 229 9.21 18.25 13.10
N LYS A 230 9.63 18.96 14.15
CA LYS A 230 8.83 19.15 15.39
C LYS A 230 8.14 20.51 15.46
N MET A 231 8.81 21.57 14.99
CA MET A 231 8.32 22.95 15.12
C MET A 231 7.92 23.52 13.77
N ILE A 232 6.62 23.43 13.47
CA ILE A 232 6.04 23.95 12.23
C ILE A 232 5.15 25.15 12.60
N THR A 233 5.75 26.34 12.73
CA THR A 233 5.01 27.56 13.06
C THR A 233 4.49 28.30 11.83
N ASP A 234 5.11 28.08 10.67
CA ASP A 234 4.70 28.68 9.40
C ASP A 234 4.83 27.68 8.24
N LYS A 235 3.74 26.96 7.95
CA LYS A 235 3.66 25.97 6.86
C LYS A 235 3.92 26.59 5.48
N SER A 236 3.83 27.92 5.33
CA SER A 236 4.13 28.60 4.07
C SER A 236 5.62 28.57 3.69
N LYS A 237 6.52 28.35 4.67
CA LYS A 237 7.96 28.25 4.44
C LYS A 237 8.44 26.84 4.08
N PHE A 238 7.52 25.89 3.94
CA PHE A 238 7.88 24.54 3.56
C PHE A 238 8.43 24.48 2.15
N CYS A 239 9.55 23.77 2.01
CA CYS A 239 10.03 23.25 0.76
C CYS A 239 9.82 21.74 0.79
N TRP A 240 9.28 21.21 -0.29
CA TRP A 240 8.94 19.81 -0.38
C TRP A 240 9.35 19.20 -1.71
N THR A 241 9.73 17.94 -1.68
CA THR A 241 9.78 17.07 -2.85
C THR A 241 8.74 15.98 -2.65
N SER A 242 7.68 15.99 -3.46
CA SER A 242 6.69 14.93 -3.46
C SER A 242 7.12 13.80 -4.38
N LEU A 243 6.96 12.56 -3.92
CA LEU A 243 7.56 11.37 -4.50
C LEU A 243 6.52 10.25 -4.68
N ILE A 244 6.62 9.49 -5.78
CA ILE A 244 6.00 8.17 -5.90
C ILE A 244 7.03 7.21 -6.47
N ARG A 245 7.39 6.17 -5.69
CA ARG A 245 8.34 5.14 -6.11
C ARG A 245 7.89 4.45 -7.40
N GLN A 246 8.84 4.18 -8.29
CA GLN A 246 8.66 3.43 -9.52
C GLN A 246 9.48 2.13 -9.52
N PRO A 247 9.08 1.15 -10.33
CA PRO A 247 9.94 0.03 -10.70
C PRO A 247 11.24 0.46 -11.40
N ASP A 248 12.28 -0.36 -11.29
CA ASP A 248 13.60 -0.07 -11.86
C ASP A 248 13.62 0.01 -13.40
N PHE A 249 12.61 -0.56 -14.07
CA PHE A 249 12.46 -0.47 -15.53
C PHE A 249 12.05 0.93 -16.00
N VAL A 250 11.59 1.81 -15.09
CA VAL A 250 11.21 3.17 -15.45
C VAL A 250 12.47 4.00 -15.64
N THR A 251 12.78 4.29 -16.90
CA THR A 251 13.88 5.15 -17.33
C THR A 251 13.37 6.54 -17.75
N GLU A 252 14.28 7.44 -18.11
CA GLU A 252 13.91 8.75 -18.65
C GLU A 252 13.08 8.61 -19.94
N GLU A 253 13.41 7.65 -20.80
CA GLU A 253 12.63 7.38 -22.01
C GLU A 253 11.19 6.93 -21.70
N VAL A 254 11.01 6.14 -20.63
CA VAL A 254 9.68 5.72 -20.16
C VAL A 254 8.92 6.91 -19.56
N LEU A 255 9.60 7.81 -18.85
CA LEU A 255 9.01 9.03 -18.31
C LEU A 255 8.54 9.95 -19.44
N GLU A 256 9.39 10.24 -20.42
CA GLU A 256 9.04 11.11 -21.55
C GLU A 256 7.88 10.53 -22.36
N TRP A 257 7.90 9.22 -22.64
CA TRP A 257 6.75 8.54 -23.24
C TRP A 257 5.47 8.70 -22.39
N ALA A 258 5.56 8.55 -21.07
CA ALA A 258 4.40 8.69 -20.19
C ALA A 258 3.86 10.12 -20.18
N LYS A 259 4.72 11.14 -20.27
CA LYS A 259 4.31 12.55 -20.40
C LYS A 259 3.53 12.77 -21.70
N GLU A 260 4.02 12.26 -22.83
CA GLU A 260 3.32 12.36 -24.12
C GLU A 260 1.94 11.69 -24.07
N VAL A 261 1.86 10.46 -23.57
CA VAL A 261 0.59 9.72 -23.46
C VAL A 261 -0.37 10.40 -22.48
N CYS A 262 0.15 10.93 -21.37
CA CYS A 262 -0.67 11.65 -20.40
C CYS A 262 -1.23 12.94 -21.00
N LEU A 263 -0.39 13.74 -21.66
CA LEU A 263 -0.80 14.99 -22.31
C LEU A 263 -1.86 14.74 -23.38
N ALA A 264 -1.74 13.69 -24.18
CA ALA A 264 -2.72 13.33 -25.20
C ALA A 264 -4.09 12.94 -24.62
N LYS A 265 -4.13 12.37 -23.40
CA LYS A 265 -5.36 11.92 -22.72
C LYS A 265 -5.95 12.96 -21.77
N LYS A 266 -5.10 13.80 -21.17
CA LYS A 266 -5.42 14.80 -20.16
C LYS A 266 -4.61 16.08 -20.41
N PRO A 267 -4.96 16.86 -21.45
CA PRO A 267 -4.21 18.06 -21.83
C PRO A 267 -4.09 19.11 -20.72
N GLU A 268 -5.02 19.09 -19.75
CA GLU A 268 -5.06 19.98 -18.59
C GLU A 268 -4.09 19.60 -17.47
N THR A 269 -3.54 18.39 -17.47
CA THR A 269 -2.60 17.94 -16.44
C THR A 269 -1.19 18.34 -16.82
N ASP A 270 -0.68 19.41 -16.20
CA ASP A 270 0.72 19.80 -16.35
C ASP A 270 1.63 18.76 -15.68
N THR A 271 2.54 18.19 -16.47
CA THR A 271 3.52 17.18 -16.04
C THR A 271 4.96 17.63 -16.27
N SER A 272 5.16 18.90 -16.68
CA SER A 272 6.47 19.46 -17.06
C SER A 272 7.48 19.43 -15.92
N ASN A 273 7.02 19.67 -14.69
CA ASN A 273 7.85 19.69 -13.48
C ASN A 273 8.12 18.30 -12.88
N VAL A 274 7.63 17.22 -13.50
CA VAL A 274 7.92 15.85 -13.02
C VAL A 274 9.24 15.36 -13.59
N ARG A 275 10.13 14.94 -12.69
CA ARG A 275 11.44 14.36 -13.01
C ARG A 275 11.59 12.95 -12.46
N LEU A 276 12.46 12.16 -13.08
CA LEU A 276 12.91 10.90 -12.50
C LEU A 276 13.99 11.19 -11.46
N LEU A 277 13.91 10.50 -10.32
CA LEU A 277 14.89 10.63 -9.24
C LEU A 277 15.38 9.24 -8.84
N ARG A 278 16.69 9.00 -8.96
CA ARG A 278 17.38 7.89 -8.31
C ARG A 278 17.90 8.38 -6.97
N TYR A 279 17.38 7.83 -5.88
CA TYR A 279 17.69 8.32 -4.54
C TYR A 279 18.05 7.16 -3.62
N LYS A 280 19.27 7.22 -3.10
CA LYS A 280 19.75 6.34 -2.03
C LYS A 280 19.71 7.12 -0.72
N GLU A 281 18.64 6.90 0.04
CA GLU A 281 18.44 7.57 1.32
C GLU A 281 19.44 7.06 2.38
N GLY A 282 19.86 5.80 2.30
CA GLY A 282 20.89 5.19 3.15
C GLY A 282 20.42 4.91 4.57
N MET A 283 21.33 4.99 5.54
CA MET A 283 21.04 4.66 6.94
C MET A 283 20.10 5.68 7.57
N CYS A 284 18.93 5.23 7.99
CA CYS A 284 17.88 6.04 8.58
C CYS A 284 17.38 5.41 9.89
N ALA A 285 16.68 6.21 10.69
CA ALA A 285 15.78 5.70 11.71
C ALA A 285 14.34 6.01 11.29
N GLN A 286 13.40 5.11 11.56
CA GLN A 286 12.01 5.26 11.19
C GLN A 286 11.06 4.77 12.28
N VAL A 287 9.82 5.25 12.23
CA VAL A 287 8.75 4.86 13.15
C VAL A 287 7.39 5.04 12.49
N MET A 288 6.43 4.18 12.82
CA MET A 288 5.03 4.35 12.43
C MET A 288 4.34 5.39 13.33
N HIS A 289 3.90 6.50 12.75
CA HIS A 289 2.93 7.41 13.34
C HIS A 289 1.51 6.91 13.03
N ILE A 290 0.64 6.92 14.05
CA ILE A 290 -0.78 6.62 13.91
C ILE A 290 -1.55 7.77 14.55
N GLY A 291 -2.26 8.54 13.73
CA GLY A 291 -2.97 9.75 14.16
C GLY A 291 -2.87 10.91 13.17
N PRO A 292 -3.41 12.08 13.55
CA PRO A 292 -3.34 13.31 12.78
C PRO A 292 -1.90 13.82 12.63
N TYR A 293 -1.60 14.45 11.49
CA TYR A 293 -0.27 15.02 11.22
C TYR A 293 0.20 16.04 12.28
N ASP A 294 -0.72 16.77 12.91
CA ASP A 294 -0.36 17.75 13.95
C ASP A 294 0.16 17.07 15.26
N ASP A 295 -0.03 15.75 15.43
CA ASP A 295 0.48 14.95 16.55
C ASP A 295 1.83 14.26 16.26
N GLU A 296 2.37 14.43 15.04
CA GLU A 296 3.67 13.90 14.65
C GLU A 296 4.84 14.34 15.55
N PRO A 297 4.88 15.58 16.10
CA PRO A 297 5.97 16.01 16.98
C PRO A 297 6.25 15.07 18.15
N GLU A 298 5.22 14.44 18.73
CA GLU A 298 5.40 13.45 19.81
C GLU A 298 6.09 12.17 19.33
N THR A 299 5.81 11.77 18.10
CA THR A 299 6.41 10.58 17.48
C THR A 299 7.84 10.85 17.06
N ILE A 300 8.09 12.05 16.53
CA ILE A 300 9.44 12.52 16.17
C ILE A 300 10.31 12.65 17.42
N GLU A 301 9.76 13.12 18.55
CA GLU A 301 10.52 13.16 19.80
C GLU A 301 10.95 11.76 20.27
N LYS A 302 10.08 10.76 20.16
CA LYS A 302 10.43 9.35 20.45
C LYS A 302 11.52 8.84 19.52
N LEU A 303 11.44 9.17 18.24
CA LEU A 303 12.45 8.83 17.23
C LEU A 303 13.81 9.44 17.56
N GLU A 304 13.87 10.74 17.89
CA GLU A 304 15.12 11.42 18.24
C GLU A 304 15.77 10.84 19.50
N ARG A 305 14.98 10.55 20.55
CA ARG A 305 15.51 9.88 21.76
C ARG A 305 16.13 8.52 21.44
N PHE A 306 15.51 7.75 20.54
CA PHE A 306 16.05 6.47 20.09
C PHE A 306 17.36 6.64 19.32
N ILE A 307 17.44 7.61 18.41
CA ILE A 307 18.65 7.92 17.62
C ILE A 307 19.81 8.24 18.56
N GLU A 308 19.62 9.16 19.50
CA GLU A 308 20.64 9.58 20.46
C GLU A 308 21.08 8.42 21.38
N ALA A 309 20.12 7.65 21.92
CA ALA A 309 20.40 6.53 22.82
C ALA A 309 21.25 5.42 22.17
N ASN A 310 21.18 5.31 20.84
CA ASN A 310 21.96 4.33 20.07
C ASN A 310 23.28 4.90 19.52
N GLY A 311 23.67 6.13 19.89
CA GLY A 311 24.93 6.75 19.48
C GLY A 311 24.93 7.31 18.07
N TYR A 312 23.76 7.62 17.53
CA TYR A 312 23.56 8.28 16.25
C TYR A 312 23.10 9.73 16.45
N GLU A 313 23.13 10.50 15.38
CA GLU A 313 22.51 11.82 15.29
C GLU A 313 21.81 11.96 13.94
N THR A 314 20.72 12.73 13.93
CA THR A 314 19.94 13.03 12.72
C THR A 314 20.77 13.88 11.76
N GLU A 315 20.71 13.55 10.47
CA GLU A 315 21.49 14.18 9.39
C GLU A 315 20.54 14.78 8.33
N ILE A 316 19.62 15.65 8.77
CA ILE A 316 18.79 16.43 7.85
C ILE A 316 19.63 17.59 7.29
N ASN A 317 19.82 17.62 5.97
CA ASN A 317 20.62 18.59 5.22
C ASN A 317 20.12 18.72 3.77
N GLU A 318 20.83 19.47 2.91
CA GLU A 318 20.45 19.72 1.50
C GLU A 318 20.12 18.48 0.65
N THR A 319 20.72 17.34 0.97
CA THR A 319 20.60 16.10 0.20
C THR A 319 19.78 15.02 0.90
N ARG A 320 19.61 15.11 2.23
CA ARG A 320 18.88 14.13 3.04
C ARG A 320 17.84 14.88 3.88
N ARG A 321 16.56 14.60 3.69
CA ARG A 321 15.45 15.38 4.25
C ARG A 321 14.68 14.59 5.30
N HIS A 322 13.81 15.28 6.05
CA HIS A 322 12.74 14.60 6.76
C HIS A 322 11.85 13.89 5.75
N HIS A 323 11.55 12.61 5.97
CA HIS A 323 10.86 11.79 5.00
C HIS A 323 9.60 11.19 5.60
N GLU A 324 8.46 11.46 4.96
CA GLU A 324 7.15 10.94 5.31
C GLU A 324 6.63 10.01 4.21
N ILE A 325 6.06 8.87 4.60
CA ILE A 325 5.36 7.95 3.68
C ILE A 325 3.89 7.83 4.10
N TYR A 326 2.98 8.29 3.24
CA TYR A 326 1.55 8.38 3.51
C TYR A 326 0.83 7.07 3.14
N LEU A 327 0.60 6.21 4.12
CA LEU A 327 -0.05 4.91 3.90
C LEU A 327 -1.59 5.02 3.91
N GLY A 328 -2.14 6.03 4.59
CA GLY A 328 -3.56 6.37 4.60
C GLY A 328 -3.89 7.55 3.68
N ASP A 329 -5.05 7.51 3.03
CA ASP A 329 -5.58 8.68 2.30
C ASP A 329 -6.38 9.55 3.29
N PRO A 330 -5.95 10.79 3.58
CA PRO A 330 -6.64 11.69 4.52
C PRO A 330 -8.06 12.08 4.09
N ARG A 331 -8.43 11.84 2.82
CA ARG A 331 -9.79 12.06 2.33
C ARG A 331 -10.73 10.88 2.59
N LYS A 332 -10.18 9.74 3.01
CA LYS A 332 -10.93 8.47 3.17
C LYS A 332 -10.75 7.84 4.55
N THR A 333 -9.71 8.23 5.27
CA THR A 333 -9.32 7.64 6.56
C THR A 333 -9.58 8.66 7.64
N ALA A 334 -10.23 8.24 8.72
CA ALA A 334 -10.40 9.09 9.90
C ALA A 334 -9.03 9.53 10.45
N PRO A 335 -8.86 10.78 10.93
CA PRO A 335 -7.56 11.30 11.36
C PRO A 335 -6.83 10.43 12.39
N ASP A 336 -7.55 9.82 13.33
CA ASP A 336 -7.02 8.93 14.38
C ASP A 336 -6.52 7.57 13.86
N LYS A 337 -6.88 7.21 12.63
CA LYS A 337 -6.48 5.96 11.96
C LYS A 337 -5.46 6.18 10.83
N LEU A 338 -5.07 7.43 10.57
CA LEU A 338 -4.04 7.73 9.57
C LEU A 338 -2.71 7.08 9.95
N LYS A 339 -2.03 6.54 8.96
CA LYS A 339 -0.73 5.88 9.13
C LYS A 339 0.29 6.59 8.27
N THR A 340 1.32 7.11 8.92
CA THR A 340 2.45 7.77 8.27
C THR A 340 3.74 7.15 8.78
N VAL A 341 4.63 6.73 7.89
CA VAL A 341 6.00 6.39 8.30
C VAL A 341 6.79 7.67 8.37
N LEU A 342 7.31 7.99 9.55
CA LEU A 342 8.26 9.08 9.74
C LEU A 342 9.66 8.50 9.71
N ARG A 343 10.53 9.05 8.86
CA ARG A 343 11.90 8.57 8.66
C ARG A 343 12.87 9.73 8.66
N HIS A 344 13.90 9.61 9.51
CA HIS A 344 14.99 10.57 9.62
C HIS A 344 16.30 9.95 9.14
N PRO A 345 17.04 10.62 8.24
CA PRO A 345 18.40 10.22 7.90
C PRO A 345 19.29 10.31 9.15
N VAL A 346 20.17 9.32 9.36
CA VAL A 346 21.08 9.32 10.51
C VAL A 346 22.54 9.12 10.09
N ARG A 347 23.44 9.53 10.97
CA ARG A 347 24.87 9.21 10.93
C ARG A 347 25.38 8.86 12.33
N LYS A 348 26.51 8.17 12.43
CA LYS A 348 27.13 7.91 13.74
C LYS A 348 27.52 9.24 14.40
N SER A 349 27.15 9.41 15.67
CA SER A 349 27.52 10.63 16.37
C SER A 349 29.02 10.72 16.58
N SER A 350 29.58 11.91 16.34
CA SER A 350 31.00 12.21 16.56
C SER A 350 31.44 11.97 18.02
N ARG A 351 30.51 12.10 18.99
CA ARG A 351 30.76 11.84 20.43
C ARG A 351 30.95 10.35 20.76
N ALA A 352 30.26 9.45 20.05
CA ALA A 352 30.40 8.00 20.24
C ALA A 352 31.74 7.47 19.67
N ALA A 353 32.29 8.13 18.64
CA ALA A 353 33.60 7.80 18.08
C ALA A 353 34.77 8.11 19.05
N GLN A 354 34.62 9.10 19.93
CA GLN A 354 35.62 9.47 20.94
C GLN A 354 35.65 8.52 22.15
N THR A 355 34.49 8.04 22.61
CA THR A 355 34.41 7.11 23.76
C THR A 355 34.93 5.71 23.42
N GLY A 356 34.83 5.27 22.17
CA GLY A 356 35.45 4.04 21.68
C GLY A 356 36.99 4.09 21.66
N ARG A 357 37.58 5.27 21.40
CA ARG A 357 39.03 5.46 21.38
C ARG A 357 39.65 5.46 22.79
N LEU A 358 38.94 6.02 23.78
CA LEU A 358 39.38 6.05 25.19
C LEU A 358 39.28 4.69 25.91
N LYS A 359 38.43 3.76 25.44
CA LYS A 359 38.39 2.38 25.98
C LYS A 359 39.48 1.46 25.42
N GLY A 360 40.09 1.80 24.28
CA GLY A 360 41.17 1.04 23.65
C GLY A 360 42.56 1.25 24.26
N GLU A 361 42.78 2.35 25.00
CA GLU A 361 44.10 2.72 25.54
C GLU A 361 44.34 2.30 26.99
N LYS A 362 43.38 1.65 27.67
CA LYS A 362 43.51 1.27 29.09
C LYS A 362 44.00 -0.16 29.39
N ASN A 363 44.42 -0.94 28.39
CA ASN A 363 44.95 -2.30 28.59
C ASN A 363 46.44 -2.45 28.21
N GLY A 364 47.28 -1.52 28.69
CA GLY A 364 48.71 -1.54 28.40
C GLY A 364 49.58 -0.91 29.48
N ILE A 365 49.40 -1.29 30.75
CA ILE A 365 50.45 -1.05 31.76
C ILE A 365 50.86 -2.39 32.36
N ASN A 366 52.01 -2.83 31.87
CA ASN A 366 52.74 -4.03 32.24
C ASN A 366 53.34 -3.82 33.65
N ILE A 367 52.86 -4.58 34.64
CA ILE A 367 53.44 -4.61 35.99
C ILE A 367 54.68 -5.51 35.95
N GLY A 368 55.84 -4.91 35.68
CA GLY A 368 57.14 -5.56 35.82
C GLY A 368 57.60 -5.55 37.27
N TYR A 369 57.58 -6.72 37.92
CA TYR A 369 58.32 -6.97 39.15
C TYR A 369 59.83 -6.95 38.87
N LYS A 370 60.58 -6.17 39.65
CA LYS A 370 62.03 -6.32 39.85
C LYS A 370 62.36 -6.02 41.32
N GLY A 371 63.11 -6.93 41.95
CA GLY A 371 63.84 -6.70 43.20
C GLY A 371 63.38 -7.61 44.31
#